data_AF-R4LSI9-F1
#
_entry.id   AF-R4LSI9-F1
#
_cell.length_a   1.000
_cell.length_b   1.000
_cell.length_c   1.000
_cell.angle_alpha   90.00
_cell.angle_beta   90.00
_cell.angle_gamma   90.00
#
_symmetry.space_group_name_H-M   'P 1'
#
loop_
_entity.id
_entity.type
_entity.pdbx_description
1 polymer ?
#
loop_
_entity_poly.entity_id
_entity_poly.type
_entity_poly.pdbx_seq_one_letter_code
_entity_poly.pdbx_strand_id
1 'polypeptide(L)'
;MTDSWETANRDSVYRLADVSSDMATATRSAVRAAETAVAVIQKLEAGSTEIGKVVELIATIAKQTNLLALNATIEAARAGEAGRGFAVVASEVKDLANETATATSEIGGQVGGIREGTRSAVAAIEEMQGLIAELDRCQQVISGIVVDQQSAQ
;
A
#
# COMPACT_ATOMS: atom_id res chain seq x y z
N MET A 1 -42.74 32.64 -29.61
CA MET A 1 -42.63 31.53 -28.64
C MET A 1 -41.59 30.51 -29.07
N THR A 2 -41.47 30.17 -30.36
CA THR A 2 -40.42 29.29 -30.93
C THR A 2 -39.00 29.80 -30.70
N ASP A 3 -38.74 31.09 -30.89
CA ASP A 3 -37.41 31.71 -30.77
C ASP A 3 -36.79 31.65 -29.36
N SER A 4 -37.63 31.69 -28.32
CA SER A 4 -37.21 31.54 -26.93
C SER A 4 -36.84 30.10 -26.57
N TRP A 5 -37.49 29.11 -27.20
CA TRP A 5 -37.21 27.70 -26.97
C TRP A 5 -35.93 27.27 -27.71
N GLU A 6 -35.74 27.72 -28.95
CA GLU A 6 -34.52 27.47 -29.72
C GLU A 6 -33.28 28.08 -29.04
N THR A 7 -33.41 29.32 -28.53
CA THR A 7 -32.32 29.98 -27.80
C THR A 7 -31.99 29.26 -26.48
N ALA A 8 -32.99 28.85 -25.71
CA ALA A 8 -32.78 28.11 -24.46
C ALA A 8 -32.20 26.70 -24.69
N ASN A 9 -32.62 26.02 -25.77
CA ASN A 9 -32.07 24.73 -26.17
C ASN A 9 -30.59 24.86 -26.57
N ARG A 10 -30.26 25.86 -27.39
CA ARG A 10 -28.87 26.15 -27.79
C ARG A 10 -27.97 26.48 -26.60
N ASP A 11 -28.43 27.30 -25.65
CA ASP A 11 -27.69 27.59 -24.42
C ASP A 11 -27.43 26.32 -23.60
N SER A 12 -28.44 25.44 -23.50
CA SER A 12 -28.31 24.15 -22.80
C SER A 12 -27.24 23.25 -23.46
N VAL A 13 -27.18 23.19 -24.79
CA VAL A 13 -26.17 22.41 -25.53
C VAL A 13 -24.76 22.92 -25.27
N TYR A 14 -24.55 24.25 -25.29
CA TYR A 14 -23.22 24.82 -24.98
C TYR A 14 -22.78 24.54 -23.55
N ARG A 15 -23.69 24.69 -22.58
CA ARG A 15 -23.39 24.36 -21.18
C ARG A 15 -23.08 22.87 -21.00
N LEU A 16 -23.76 22.00 -21.74
CA LEU A 16 -23.49 20.55 -21.72
C LEU A 16 -22.09 20.24 -22.30
N ALA A 17 -21.69 20.95 -23.36
CA ALA A 17 -20.37 20.84 -23.97
C ALA A 17 -19.25 21.24 -22.98
N ASP A 18 -19.42 22.37 -22.30
CA ASP A 18 -18.46 22.85 -21.30
C ASP A 18 -18.32 21.86 -20.14
N VAL A 19 -19.44 21.43 -19.55
CA VAL A 19 -19.44 20.43 -18.46
C VAL A 19 -18.82 19.11 -18.92
N SER A 20 -19.09 18.67 -20.16
CA SER A 20 -18.49 17.45 -20.73
C SER A 20 -16.96 17.56 -20.84
N SER A 21 -16.46 18.72 -21.27
CA SER A 21 -15.01 19.01 -21.36
C SER A 21 -14.34 19.04 -19.97
N ASP A 22 -14.99 19.69 -19.00
CA ASP A 22 -14.52 19.74 -17.61
C ASP A 22 -14.46 18.33 -17.00
N MET A 23 -15.51 17.53 -17.20
CA MET A 23 -15.54 16.13 -16.77
C MET A 23 -14.40 15.33 -17.41
N ALA A 24 -14.15 15.47 -18.70
CA ALA A 24 -13.04 14.79 -19.38
C ALA A 24 -11.68 15.12 -18.73
N THR A 25 -11.49 16.39 -18.34
CA THR A 25 -10.27 16.84 -17.67
C THR A 25 -10.14 16.30 -16.25
N ALA A 26 -11.26 16.25 -15.52
CA ALA A 26 -11.32 15.63 -14.20
C ALA A 26 -11.02 14.13 -14.25
N THR A 27 -11.64 13.38 -15.17
CA THR A 27 -11.40 11.95 -15.42
C THR A 27 -9.91 11.68 -15.69
N ARG A 28 -9.28 12.41 -16.61
CA ARG A 28 -7.84 12.28 -16.89
C ARG A 28 -6.97 12.56 -15.67
N SER A 29 -7.36 13.50 -14.82
CA SER A 29 -6.64 13.81 -13.59
C SER A 29 -6.81 12.71 -12.55
N ALA A 30 -8.00 12.11 -12.45
CA ALA A 30 -8.27 10.97 -11.59
C ALA A 30 -7.45 9.73 -12.01
N VAL A 31 -7.32 9.45 -13.32
CA VAL A 31 -6.45 8.38 -13.84
C VAL A 31 -5.00 8.58 -13.37
N ARG A 32 -4.44 9.78 -13.59
CA ARG A 32 -3.05 10.08 -13.16
C ARG A 32 -2.86 9.97 -11.65
N ALA A 33 -3.85 10.38 -10.87
CA ALA A 33 -3.82 10.25 -9.42
C ALA A 33 -3.82 8.77 -8.99
N ALA A 34 -4.65 7.94 -9.62
CA ALA A 34 -4.69 6.50 -9.38
C ALA A 34 -3.35 5.83 -9.76
N GLU A 35 -2.78 6.14 -10.93
CA GLU A 35 -1.46 5.63 -11.35
C GLU A 35 -0.35 6.00 -10.35
N THR A 36 -0.36 7.25 -9.88
CA THR A 36 0.60 7.72 -8.86
C THR A 36 0.43 6.98 -7.55
N ALA A 37 -0.82 6.76 -7.11
CA ALA A 37 -1.11 6.01 -5.90
C ALA A 37 -0.63 4.55 -5.99
N VAL A 38 -0.85 3.87 -7.13
CA VAL A 38 -0.34 2.52 -7.39
C VAL A 38 1.19 2.50 -7.29
N ALA A 39 1.88 3.46 -7.92
CA ALA A 39 3.34 3.52 -7.87
C ALA A 39 3.89 3.72 -6.44
N VAL A 40 3.21 4.51 -5.61
CA VAL A 40 3.57 4.67 -4.20
C VAL A 40 3.35 3.39 -3.40
N ILE A 41 2.23 2.70 -3.61
CA ILE A 41 1.92 1.45 -2.92
C ILE A 41 2.90 0.34 -3.31
N GLN A 42 3.28 0.24 -4.58
CA GLN A 42 4.31 -0.72 -5.03
C GLN A 42 5.67 -0.48 -4.33
N LYS A 43 6.05 0.79 -4.13
CA LYS A 43 7.27 1.12 -3.35
C LYS A 43 7.13 0.69 -1.89
N LEU A 44 5.95 0.87 -1.30
CA LEU A 44 5.68 0.45 0.08
C LEU A 44 5.73 -1.08 0.21
N GLU A 45 5.15 -1.82 -0.74
CA GLU A 45 5.21 -3.29 -0.79
C GLU A 45 6.66 -3.81 -0.91
N ALA A 46 7.46 -3.20 -1.79
CA ALA A 46 8.87 -3.52 -1.94
C ALA A 46 9.65 -3.25 -0.64
N GLY A 47 9.41 -2.09 -0.01
CA GLY A 47 10.02 -1.71 1.27
C GLY A 47 9.64 -2.66 2.41
N SER A 48 8.36 -2.97 2.58
CA SER A 48 7.87 -3.94 3.57
C SER A 48 8.44 -5.34 3.32
N THR A 49 8.69 -5.70 2.05
CA THR A 49 9.32 -6.97 1.72
C THR A 49 10.78 -7.03 2.14
N GLU A 50 11.53 -5.96 1.92
CA GLU A 50 12.91 -5.90 2.35
C GLU A 50 13.03 -5.90 3.88
N ILE A 51 12.16 -5.14 4.58
CA ILE A 51 12.07 -5.17 6.04
C ILE A 51 11.77 -6.60 6.52
N GLY A 52 10.84 -7.31 5.87
CA GLY A 52 10.51 -8.70 6.22
C GLY A 52 11.72 -9.64 6.17
N LYS A 53 12.58 -9.52 5.15
CA LYS A 53 13.82 -10.32 5.05
C LYS A 53 14.80 -9.99 6.17
N VAL A 54 14.95 -8.71 6.50
CA VAL A 54 15.83 -8.26 7.59
C VAL A 54 15.32 -8.80 8.94
N VAL A 55 14.01 -8.75 9.18
CA VAL A 55 13.39 -9.30 10.39
C VAL A 55 13.63 -10.81 10.51
N GLU A 56 13.49 -11.56 9.41
CA GLU A 56 13.76 -13.00 9.39
C GLU A 56 15.24 -13.33 9.67
N LEU A 57 16.16 -12.53 9.13
CA LEU A 57 17.58 -12.64 9.41
C LEU A 57 17.88 -12.39 10.90
N ILE A 58 17.32 -11.33 11.49
CA ILE A 58 17.52 -11.02 12.92
C ILE A 58 16.93 -12.13 13.79
N ALA A 59 15.75 -12.66 13.44
CA ALA A 59 15.16 -13.80 14.15
C ALA A 59 16.06 -15.04 14.11
N THR A 60 16.69 -15.30 12.96
CA THR A 60 17.68 -16.39 12.81
C THR A 60 18.92 -16.16 13.67
N ILE A 61 19.45 -14.93 13.70
CA ILE A 61 20.59 -14.55 14.54
C ILE A 61 20.23 -14.72 16.02
N ALA A 62 19.07 -14.24 16.46
CA ALA A 62 18.60 -14.37 17.83
C ALA A 62 18.52 -15.85 18.26
N LYS A 63 17.98 -16.72 17.39
CA LYS A 63 17.93 -18.17 17.63
C LYS A 63 19.33 -18.79 17.76
N GLN A 64 20.27 -18.41 16.90
CA GLN A 64 21.66 -18.88 16.97
C GLN A 64 22.36 -18.39 18.24
N THR A 65 22.18 -17.13 18.60
CA THR A 65 22.72 -16.54 19.84
C THR A 65 22.18 -17.25 21.07
N ASN A 66 20.88 -17.56 21.10
CA ASN A 66 20.27 -18.34 22.18
C ASN A 66 20.89 -19.74 22.32
N LEU A 67 21.15 -20.43 21.20
CA LEU A 67 21.82 -21.73 21.20
C LEU A 67 23.29 -21.64 21.66
N LEU A 68 24.01 -20.60 21.24
CA LEU A 68 25.38 -20.35 21.69
C LEU A 68 25.42 -20.05 23.19
N ALA A 69 24.49 -19.23 23.69
CA ALA A 69 24.35 -18.92 25.10
C ALA A 69 24.03 -20.18 25.93
N LEU A 70 23.14 -21.03 25.44
CA LEU A 70 22.84 -22.32 26.07
C LEU A 70 24.07 -23.22 26.18
N ASN A 71 24.86 -23.35 25.11
CA ASN A 71 26.10 -24.12 25.13
C ASN A 71 27.10 -23.54 26.14
N ALA A 72 27.21 -22.21 26.22
CA ALA A 72 28.06 -21.54 27.20
C ALA A 72 27.58 -21.79 28.64
N THR A 73 26.27 -21.80 28.90
CA THR A 73 25.71 -22.17 30.22
C THR A 73 26.07 -23.61 30.60
N ILE A 74 26.02 -24.55 29.65
CA ILE A 74 26.39 -25.96 29.88
C ILE A 74 27.88 -26.08 30.23
N GLU A 75 28.76 -25.43 29.47
CA GLU A 75 30.19 -25.50 29.72
C GLU A 75 30.59 -24.77 31.02
N ALA A 76 29.93 -23.66 31.34
CA ALA A 76 30.11 -22.97 32.62
C ALA A 76 29.70 -23.85 33.81
N ALA A 77 28.60 -24.60 33.70
CA ALA A 77 28.20 -25.57 34.73
C ALA A 77 29.24 -26.69 34.88
N ARG A 78 29.83 -27.15 33.77
CA ARG A 78 30.88 -28.18 33.76
C ARG A 78 32.17 -27.71 34.44
N ALA A 79 32.50 -26.42 34.34
CA ALA A 79 33.64 -25.80 35.00
C ALA A 79 33.43 -25.57 36.53
N GLY A 80 32.23 -25.81 37.06
CA GLY A 80 31.93 -25.68 38.49
C GLY A 80 32.10 -24.25 39.01
N GLU A 81 32.76 -24.08 40.15
CA GLU A 81 33.02 -22.77 40.78
C GLU A 81 33.78 -21.81 39.84
N ALA A 82 34.70 -22.32 39.01
CA ALA A 82 35.47 -21.49 38.07
C ALA A 82 34.60 -20.92 36.93
N GLY A 83 33.45 -21.53 36.64
CA GLY A 83 32.52 -21.12 35.59
C GLY A 83 31.43 -20.14 36.04
N ARG A 84 31.34 -19.80 37.34
CA ARG A 84 30.21 -19.01 37.88
C ARG A 84 29.99 -17.67 37.18
N GLY A 85 31.06 -16.91 36.92
CA GLY A 85 30.97 -15.63 36.21
C GLY A 85 30.52 -15.79 34.75
N PHE A 86 31.02 -16.83 34.07
CA PHE A 86 30.60 -17.17 32.71
C PHE A 86 29.13 -17.61 32.64
N ALA A 87 28.64 -18.32 33.67
CA ALA A 87 27.24 -18.75 33.74
C ALA A 87 26.28 -17.55 33.80
N VAL A 88 26.63 -16.49 34.55
CA VAL A 88 25.81 -15.26 34.63
C VAL A 88 25.74 -14.58 33.27
N VAL A 89 26.89 -14.35 32.62
CA VAL A 89 26.94 -13.73 31.30
C VAL A 89 26.18 -14.57 30.26
N ALA A 90 26.33 -15.89 30.28
CA ALA A 90 25.60 -16.78 29.37
C ALA A 90 24.08 -16.70 29.58
N SER A 91 23.60 -16.59 30.82
CA SER A 91 22.18 -16.39 31.10
C SER A 91 21.67 -15.05 30.54
N GLU A 92 22.42 -13.98 30.74
CA GLU A 92 21.99 -12.65 30.29
C GLU A 92 21.97 -12.54 28.75
N VAL A 93 22.95 -13.15 28.06
CA VAL A 93 22.94 -13.27 26.59
C VAL A 93 21.74 -14.09 26.11
N LYS A 94 21.39 -15.16 26.84
CA LYS A 94 20.22 -15.99 26.52
C LYS A 94 18.92 -15.19 26.63
N ASP A 95 18.78 -14.38 27.67
CA ASP A 95 17.60 -13.55 27.90
C ASP A 95 17.47 -12.46 26.83
N LEU A 96 18.57 -11.76 26.51
CA LEU A 96 18.61 -10.79 25.39
C LEU A 96 18.23 -11.42 24.05
N ALA A 97 18.68 -12.66 23.79
CA ALA A 97 18.34 -13.37 22.57
C ALA A 97 16.83 -13.71 22.50
N ASN A 98 16.20 -14.05 23.62
CA ASN A 98 14.75 -14.30 23.69
C ASN A 98 13.93 -13.02 23.55
N GLU A 99 14.37 -11.91 24.15
CA GLU A 99 13.76 -10.59 23.95
C GLU A 99 13.85 -10.15 22.49
N THR A 100 15.01 -10.35 21.86
CA THR A 100 15.21 -10.06 20.43
C THR A 100 14.27 -10.90 19.55
N ALA A 101 14.10 -12.19 19.87
CA ALA A 101 13.17 -13.06 19.14
C ALA A 101 11.71 -12.61 19.28
N THR A 102 11.32 -12.16 20.47
CA THR A 102 9.97 -11.61 20.71
C THR A 102 9.75 -10.33 19.92
N ALA A 103 10.67 -9.37 20.03
CA ALA A 103 10.58 -8.10 19.33
C ALA A 103 10.56 -8.26 17.79
N THR A 104 11.37 -9.17 17.25
CA THR A 104 11.35 -9.47 15.81
C THR A 104 10.04 -10.12 15.37
N SER A 105 9.43 -10.98 16.20
CA SER A 105 8.10 -11.53 15.91
C SER A 105 7.03 -10.45 15.86
N GLU A 106 7.04 -9.49 16.80
CA GLU A 106 6.09 -8.38 16.83
C GLU A 106 6.24 -7.47 15.59
N ILE A 107 7.47 -7.12 15.23
CA ILE A 107 7.76 -6.35 14.00
C ILE A 107 7.29 -7.14 12.77
N GLY A 108 7.51 -8.46 12.73
CA GLY A 108 7.01 -9.32 11.66
C GLY A 108 5.49 -9.24 11.49
N GLY A 109 4.75 -9.23 12.59
CA GLY A 109 3.30 -9.01 12.60
C GLY A 109 2.91 -7.63 12.04
N GLN A 110 3.59 -6.57 12.45
CA GLN A 110 3.34 -5.22 11.95
C GLN A 110 3.61 -5.09 10.44
N VAL A 111 4.72 -5.67 9.95
CA VAL A 111 5.06 -5.72 8.53
C VAL A 111 4.00 -6.50 7.74
N GLY A 112 3.48 -7.59 8.31
CA GLY A 112 2.34 -8.33 7.77
C GLY A 112 1.10 -7.45 7.60
N GLY A 113 0.73 -6.68 8.63
CA GLY A 113 -0.39 -5.75 8.58
C GLY A 113 -0.22 -4.65 7.53
N ILE A 114 0.99 -4.10 7.37
CA ILE A 114 1.27 -3.12 6.30
C ILE A 114 1.08 -3.75 4.91
N ARG A 115 1.54 -4.99 4.71
CA ARG A 115 1.36 -5.74 3.44
C ARG A 115 -0.09 -6.09 3.13
N GLU A 116 -0.91 -6.28 4.16
CA GLU A 116 -2.35 -6.47 3.98
C GLU A 116 -3.03 -5.15 3.63
N GLY A 117 -2.75 -4.07 4.36
CA GLY A 117 -3.29 -2.75 4.08
C GLY A 117 -2.93 -2.22 2.69
N THR A 118 -1.71 -2.47 2.22
CA THR A 118 -1.29 -2.15 0.84
C THR A 118 -2.06 -2.94 -0.21
N ARG A 119 -2.29 -4.25 -0.02
CA ARG A 119 -3.11 -5.06 -0.92
C ARG A 119 -4.55 -4.55 -0.99
N SER A 120 -5.15 -4.22 0.15
CA SER A 120 -6.49 -3.61 0.20
C SER A 120 -6.54 -2.27 -0.52
N ALA A 121 -5.49 -1.45 -0.40
CA ALA A 121 -5.40 -0.17 -1.10
C ALA A 121 -5.29 -0.35 -2.63
N VAL A 122 -4.55 -1.35 -3.12
CA VAL A 122 -4.50 -1.68 -4.55
C VAL A 122 -5.88 -2.07 -5.06
N ALA A 123 -6.58 -2.97 -4.38
CA ALA A 123 -7.92 -3.40 -4.78
C ALA A 123 -8.92 -2.23 -4.86
N ALA A 124 -8.88 -1.31 -3.88
CA ALA A 124 -9.71 -0.11 -3.91
C ALA A 124 -9.38 0.82 -5.09
N ILE A 125 -8.10 0.90 -5.49
CA ILE A 125 -7.70 1.68 -6.66
C ILE A 125 -8.14 1.02 -7.97
N GLU A 126 -8.06 -0.30 -8.07
CA GLU A 126 -8.57 -1.04 -9.22
C GLU A 126 -10.09 -0.83 -9.40
N GLU A 127 -10.86 -0.83 -8.31
CA GLU A 127 -12.28 -0.48 -8.33
C GLU A 127 -12.50 0.96 -8.80
N MET A 128 -11.74 1.92 -8.27
CA MET A 128 -11.80 3.32 -8.71
C MET A 128 -11.46 3.48 -10.19
N GLN A 129 -10.47 2.76 -10.71
CA GLN A 129 -10.14 2.77 -12.14
C GLN A 129 -11.31 2.25 -13.00
N GLY A 130 -12.03 1.23 -12.53
CA GLY A 130 -13.26 0.75 -13.17
C GLY A 130 -14.34 1.83 -13.26
N LEU A 131 -14.59 2.54 -12.16
CA LEU A 131 -15.56 3.64 -12.11
C LEU A 131 -15.13 4.81 -13.03
N ILE A 132 -13.84 5.14 -13.07
CA ILE A 132 -13.30 6.18 -13.96
C ILE A 132 -13.49 5.78 -15.44
N ALA A 133 -13.29 4.51 -15.79
CA ALA A 133 -13.53 4.02 -17.14
C ALA A 133 -15.02 4.05 -17.53
N GLU A 134 -15.93 3.88 -16.58
CA GLU A 134 -17.36 4.08 -16.80
C GLU A 134 -17.69 5.56 -17.02
N LEU A 135 -17.10 6.47 -16.24
CA LEU A 135 -17.24 7.92 -16.44
C LEU A 135 -16.75 8.37 -17.81
N ASP A 136 -15.61 7.84 -18.27
CA ASP A 136 -15.07 8.14 -19.61
C ASP A 136 -16.06 7.70 -20.72
N ARG A 137 -16.65 6.50 -20.60
CA ARG A 137 -17.68 6.03 -21.54
C ARG A 137 -18.92 6.92 -21.56
N CYS A 138 -19.43 7.30 -20.38
CA CYS A 138 -20.56 8.24 -20.28
C CYS A 138 -20.24 9.59 -20.93
N GLN A 139 -19.01 10.09 -20.73
CA GLN A 139 -18.56 11.34 -21.33
C GLN A 139 -18.51 11.25 -22.87
N GLN A 140 -18.02 10.14 -23.44
CA GLN A 140 -18.02 9.93 -24.89
C GLN A 140 -19.44 9.95 -25.49
N VAL A 141 -20.42 9.35 -24.80
CA VAL A 141 -21.84 9.39 -25.22
C VAL A 141 -22.37 10.83 -25.20
N ILE A 142 -22.11 11.58 -24.12
CA ILE A 142 -22.54 12.98 -23.99
C ILE A 142 -21.92 13.84 -25.10
N SER A 143 -20.61 13.71 -25.32
CA SER A 143 -19.93 14.46 -26.38
C SER A 143 -20.51 14.13 -27.76
N GLY A 144 -20.86 12.86 -28.03
CA GLY A 144 -21.56 12.48 -29.27
C GLY A 144 -22.90 13.18 -29.44
N ILE A 145 -23.74 13.20 -28.39
CA ILE A 145 -25.05 13.87 -28.40
C ILE A 145 -24.90 15.38 -28.65
N VAL A 146 -23.91 16.04 -28.01
CA VAL A 146 -23.64 17.47 -28.21
C VAL A 146 -23.27 17.77 -29.65
N VAL A 147 -22.40 16.96 -30.25
CA VAL A 147 -21.97 17.13 -31.65
C VAL A 147 -23.15 16.92 -32.61
N ASP A 148 -23.98 15.89 -32.38
CA ASP A 148 -25.18 15.64 -33.18
C ASP A 148 -26.18 16.81 -33.09
N GLN A 149 -26.39 17.37 -31.89
CA GLN A 149 -27.29 18.51 -31.71
C GLN A 149 -26.75 19.83 -32.28
N GLN A 150 -25.43 20.04 -32.28
CA GLN A 150 -24.79 21.20 -32.91
C GLN A 150 -24.80 21.11 -34.44
N SER A 151 -24.69 19.90 -35.00
CA SER A 151 -24.67 19.68 -36.45
C SER A 151 -26.06 19.61 -37.10
N ALA A 152 -27.11 19.41 -36.29
CA ALA A 152 -28.51 19.41 -36.73
C ALA A 152 -29.19 20.80 -36.71
N GLN A 153 -28.49 21.85 -36.27
CA GLN A 153 -28.96 23.26 -36.27
C GLN A 153 -28.22 24.08 -37.32
#